data_AF-A0A923TKQ3-F1
#
_entry.id   AF-A0A923TKQ3-F1
#
_cell.length_a   1.000
_cell.length_b   1.000
_cell.length_c   1.000
_cell.angle_alpha   90.00
_cell.angle_beta   90.00
_cell.angle_gamma   90.00
#
_symmetry.space_group_name_H-M   'P 1'
#
loop_
_entity.id
_entity.type
_entity.pdbx_description
1 polymer ?
#
loop_
_entity_poly.entity_id
_entity_poly.type
_entity_poly.pdbx_seq_one_letter_code
_entity_poly.pdbx_strand_id
1 'polypeptide(L)'
;MKQNIHLLVIDPQNDFCDLPASWRAQDPLSGAMLAPALPVAGAHADMLRLAALIDGGAAGLGAISITLDSHHRYDIAHPTFWRTGDGGAVAPF
;
A
#
# COMPACT_ATOMS: atom_id res chain seq x y z
N MET A 1 31.41 -13.88 9.45
CA MET A 1 30.10 -14.14 10.07
C MET A 1 29.02 -13.64 9.13
N LYS A 2 27.99 -14.45 8.83
CA LYS A 2 26.86 -14.01 8.00
C LYS A 2 26.05 -13.00 8.82
N GLN A 3 25.81 -11.80 8.28
CA GLN A 3 24.93 -10.83 8.94
C GLN A 3 23.52 -11.44 9.05
N ASN A 4 22.82 -11.19 10.15
CA ASN A 4 21.44 -11.64 10.36
C ASN A 4 20.51 -10.42 10.42
N ILE A 5 20.23 -9.84 9.27
CA ILE A 5 19.43 -8.63 9.16
C ILE A 5 17.96 -9.01 9.00
N HIS A 6 17.09 -8.38 9.79
CA HIS A 6 15.64 -8.46 9.60
C HIS A 6 15.16 -7.19 8.91
N LEU A 7 14.59 -7.34 7.72
CA LEU A 7 13.97 -6.24 6.99
C LEU A 7 12.49 -6.11 7.38
N LEU A 8 12.09 -4.93 7.87
CA LEU A 8 10.68 -4.55 8.01
C LEU A 8 10.28 -3.70 6.81
N VAL A 9 9.25 -4.12 6.09
CA VAL A 9 8.62 -3.37 5.01
C VAL A 9 7.26 -2.88 5.49
N ILE A 10 7.04 -1.57 5.42
CA ILE A 10 5.81 -0.96 5.92
C ILE A 10 4.88 -0.71 4.75
N ASP A 11 3.71 -1.34 4.79
CA ASP A 11 2.55 -1.12 3.92
C ASP A 11 2.88 -0.99 2.42
N PRO A 12 3.55 -1.97 1.79
CA PRO A 12 3.90 -1.95 0.37
C PRO A 12 2.69 -2.25 -0.53
N GLN A 13 1.54 -1.63 -0.24
CA GLN A 13 0.26 -1.84 -0.91
C GLN A 13 0.11 -0.89 -2.10
N ASN A 14 -0.59 -1.37 -3.13
CA ASN A 14 -0.85 -0.62 -4.36
C ASN A 14 -1.57 0.71 -4.12
N ASP A 15 -2.40 0.79 -3.08
CA ASP A 15 -3.14 2.02 -2.74
C ASP A 15 -2.24 3.19 -2.37
N PHE A 16 -1.03 2.93 -1.87
CA PHE A 16 -0.06 3.96 -1.50
C PHE A 16 0.99 4.21 -2.58
N CYS A 17 1.08 3.34 -3.59
CA CYS A 17 2.04 3.49 -4.67
C CYS A 17 1.46 4.36 -5.79
N ASP A 18 2.23 5.32 -6.30
CA ASP A 18 1.91 6.08 -7.51
C ASP A 18 2.07 5.22 -8.80
N LEU A 19 1.28 4.14 -8.87
CA LEU A 19 1.43 3.10 -9.87
C LEU A 19 1.26 3.61 -11.31
N PRO A 20 2.21 3.28 -12.21
CA PRO A 20 2.04 3.54 -13.63
C PRO A 20 0.84 2.75 -14.18
N ALA A 21 0.22 3.27 -15.23
CA ALA A 21 -1.01 2.69 -15.79
C ALA A 21 -0.86 1.21 -16.20
N SER A 22 0.34 0.80 -16.65
CA SER A 22 0.64 -0.59 -17.03
C SER A 22 0.69 -1.57 -15.86
N TRP A 23 0.78 -1.07 -14.62
CA TRP A 23 0.79 -1.89 -13.40
C TRP A 23 -0.56 -1.95 -12.70
N ARG A 24 -1.55 -1.20 -13.19
CA ARG A 24 -2.89 -1.18 -12.60
C ARG A 24 -3.61 -2.47 -12.92
N ALA A 25 -4.18 -3.11 -11.90
CA ALA A 25 -5.02 -4.29 -12.08
C ALA A 25 -6.41 -3.87 -12.58
N GLN A 26 -7.14 -4.82 -13.17
CA GLN A 26 -8.57 -4.67 -13.43
C GLN A 26 -9.36 -5.18 -12.24
N ASP A 27 -10.39 -4.44 -11.86
CA ASP A 27 -11.38 -4.89 -10.91
C ASP A 27 -12.09 -6.13 -11.48
N PRO A 28 -12.07 -7.28 -10.78
CA PRO A 28 -12.55 -8.53 -11.34
C PRO A 28 -14.09 -8.60 -11.50
N LEU A 29 -14.83 -7.67 -10.89
CA LEU A 29 -16.29 -7.63 -10.94
C LEU A 29 -16.79 -6.67 -12.04
N SER A 30 -16.20 -5.49 -12.13
CA SER A 30 -16.62 -4.41 -13.02
C SER A 30 -15.78 -4.30 -14.29
N GLY A 31 -14.57 -4.89 -14.31
CA GLY A 31 -13.59 -4.73 -15.37
C GLY A 31 -12.93 -3.36 -15.42
N ALA A 32 -13.25 -2.46 -14.48
CA ALA A 32 -12.66 -1.13 -14.42
C ALA A 32 -11.17 -1.20 -14.03
N MET A 33 -10.34 -0.31 -14.57
CA MET A 33 -8.95 -0.20 -14.13
C MET A 33 -8.91 0.37 -12.71
N LEU A 34 -8.34 -0.39 -11.77
CA LEU A 34 -8.11 0.07 -10.41
C LEU A 34 -7.04 1.15 -10.40
N ALA A 35 -7.23 2.17 -9.57
CA ALA A 35 -6.25 3.22 -9.33
C ALA A 35 -5.88 3.23 -7.85
N PRO A 36 -4.65 3.64 -7.50
CA PRO A 36 -4.26 3.84 -6.09
C PRO A 36 -5.21 4.80 -5.39
N ALA A 37 -5.70 4.43 -4.20
CA ALA A 37 -6.60 5.28 -3.43
C ALA A 37 -5.90 6.48 -2.75
N LEU A 38 -4.65 6.30 -2.30
CA LEU A 38 -3.88 7.33 -1.59
C LEU A 38 -2.40 7.33 -2.05
N PRO A 39 -2.12 7.61 -3.33
CA PRO A 39 -0.77 7.49 -3.88
C PRO A 39 0.19 8.50 -3.25
N VAL A 40 1.32 7.99 -2.76
CA VAL A 40 2.47 8.79 -2.33
C VAL A 40 3.42 8.94 -3.52
N ALA A 41 3.77 10.19 -3.85
CA ALA A 41 4.66 10.47 -4.98
C ALA A 41 6.03 9.79 -4.81
N GLY A 42 6.43 9.02 -5.83
CA GLY A 42 7.69 8.26 -5.87
C GLY A 42 7.63 6.86 -5.25
N ALA A 43 6.53 6.49 -4.58
CA ALA A 43 6.44 5.23 -3.84
C ALA A 43 6.57 3.99 -4.73
N HIS A 44 6.08 4.01 -5.97
CA HIS A 44 6.31 2.90 -6.90
C HIS A 44 7.81 2.72 -7.19
N ALA A 45 8.53 3.83 -7.40
CA ALA A 45 9.97 3.77 -7.62
C ALA A 45 10.74 3.30 -6.36
N ASP A 46 10.25 3.63 -5.16
CA ASP A 46 10.77 3.07 -3.91
C ASP A 46 10.57 1.56 -3.83
N MET A 47 9.42 1.03 -4.26
CA MET A 47 9.20 -0.43 -4.28
C MET A 47 10.16 -1.14 -5.23
N LEU A 48 10.51 -0.53 -6.38
CA LEU A 48 11.54 -1.06 -7.28
C LEU A 48 12.93 -1.02 -6.65
N ARG A 49 13.28 0.04 -5.91
CA ARG A 49 14.54 0.14 -5.15
C ARG A 49 14.60 -0.91 -4.05
N LEU A 50 13.49 -1.12 -3.34
CA LEU A 50 13.36 -2.13 -2.30
C LEU A 50 13.56 -3.54 -2.85
N ALA A 51 12.94 -3.86 -4.00
CA ALA A 51 13.16 -5.13 -4.68
C ALA A 51 14.65 -5.35 -4.99
N ALA A 52 15.32 -4.35 -5.59
CA ALA A 52 16.75 -4.42 -5.87
C ALA A 52 17.62 -4.56 -4.60
N LEU A 53 17.24 -3.92 -3.50
CA LEU A 53 17.91 -4.07 -2.20
C LEU A 53 17.79 -5.50 -1.66
N ILE A 54 16.59 -6.08 -1.74
CA ILE A 54 16.33 -7.46 -1.31
C ILE A 54 17.17 -8.43 -2.14
N ASP A 55 17.18 -8.27 -3.46
CA ASP A 55 17.96 -9.12 -4.37
C ASP A 55 19.47 -9.02 -4.10
N GLY A 56 20.00 -7.80 -3.97
CA GLY A 56 21.42 -7.57 -3.70
C GLY A 56 21.85 -7.98 -2.29
N GLY A 57 20.94 -7.90 -1.32
CA GLY A 57 21.18 -8.16 0.11
C GLY A 57 20.77 -9.55 0.59
N ALA A 58 20.19 -10.40 -0.27
CA ALA A 58 19.54 -11.66 0.13
C ALA A 58 20.43 -12.56 0.99
N ALA A 59 21.75 -12.59 0.73
CA ALA A 59 22.69 -13.38 1.51
C ALA A 59 22.90 -12.88 2.96
N GLY A 60 22.50 -11.66 3.30
CA GLY A 60 22.57 -11.10 4.65
C GLY A 60 21.22 -10.97 5.35
N LEU A 61 20.11 -11.19 4.62
CA LEU A 61 18.76 -11.15 5.18
C LEU A 61 18.43 -12.48 5.85
N GLY A 62 18.04 -12.42 7.13
CA GLY A 62 17.54 -13.57 7.89
C GLY A 62 16.01 -13.67 7.88
N ALA A 63 15.31 -12.54 7.79
CA ALA A 63 13.86 -12.47 7.76
C ALA A 63 13.36 -11.20 7.08
N ILE A 64 12.13 -11.25 6.58
CA ILE A 64 11.36 -10.10 6.10
C ILE A 64 10.00 -10.13 6.79
N SER A 65 9.57 -9.00 7.35
CA SER A 65 8.22 -8.81 7.86
C SER A 65 7.56 -7.66 7.12
N ILE A 66 6.27 -7.82 6.84
CA ILE A 66 5.48 -6.86 6.07
C ILE A 66 4.28 -6.48 6.92
N THR A 67 4.03 -5.18 7.06
CA THR A 67 2.74 -4.69 7.58
C THR A 67 1.80 -4.42 6.43
N LEU A 68 0.51 -4.55 6.70
CA LEU A 68 -0.55 -4.19 5.77
C LEU A 68 -1.55 -3.32 6.51
N ASP A 69 -1.78 -2.12 6.01
CA ASP A 69 -2.88 -1.27 6.41
C ASP A 69 -4.17 -1.83 5.79
N SER A 70 -4.75 -2.81 6.49
CA SER A 70 -5.95 -3.52 6.05
C SER A 70 -7.14 -3.11 6.90
N HIS A 71 -8.21 -2.69 6.24
CA HIS A 71 -9.39 -2.14 6.90
C HIS A 71 -10.61 -3.03 6.72
N HIS A 72 -11.51 -3.00 7.70
CA HIS A 72 -12.87 -3.45 7.47
C HIS A 72 -13.57 -2.51 6.48
N ARG A 73 -14.50 -3.05 5.69
CA ARG A 73 -15.28 -2.24 4.74
C ARG A 73 -16.01 -1.08 5.42
N TYR A 74 -16.48 -1.30 6.63
CA TYR A 74 -17.00 -0.26 7.50
C TYR A 74 -16.02 -0.08 8.66
N ASP A 75 -15.19 0.94 8.57
CA ASP A 75 -14.11 1.23 9.50
C ASP A 75 -14.15 2.69 9.94
N ILE A 76 -13.76 2.94 11.19
CA ILE A 76 -13.84 4.26 11.83
C ILE A 76 -12.91 5.30 11.19
N ALA A 77 -11.88 4.90 10.46
CA ALA A 77 -11.04 5.84 9.71
C ALA A 77 -11.72 6.35 8.42
N HIS A 78 -12.75 5.66 7.91
CA HIS A 78 -13.41 6.05 6.68
C HIS A 78 -14.56 7.06 6.90
N PRO A 79 -14.76 8.02 5.97
CA PRO A 79 -15.84 9.01 6.07
C PRO A 79 -17.24 8.39 6.23
N THR A 80 -17.45 7.20 5.67
CA THR A 80 -18.73 6.47 5.74
C THR A 80 -19.13 6.06 7.16
N PHE A 81 -18.19 6.02 8.10
CA PHE A 81 -18.49 5.74 9.52
C PHE A 81 -19.13 6.94 10.23
N TRP A 82 -18.94 8.13 9.67
CA TRP A 82 -19.28 9.39 10.32
C TRP A 82 -20.41 10.13 9.61
N ARG A 83 -20.99 11.09 10.33
CA ARG A 83 -21.92 12.09 9.80
C ARG A 83 -21.56 13.45 10.37
N THR A 84 -21.84 14.50 9.62
CA THR A 84 -21.72 15.88 10.11
C THR A 84 -22.77 16.16 11.19
N GLY A 85 -22.61 17.25 11.94
CA GLY A 85 -23.50 17.59 13.05
C GLY A 85 -24.97 17.84 12.65
N ASP A 86 -25.21 18.19 11.38
CA ASP A 86 -26.54 18.32 10.76
C ASP A 86 -27.05 17.01 10.12
N GLY A 87 -26.31 15.90 10.27
CA GLY A 87 -26.67 14.57 9.77
C GLY A 87 -26.25 14.28 8.32
N GLY A 88 -25.53 15.20 7.67
CA GLY A 88 -24.98 15.03 6.32
C GLY A 88 -23.79 14.08 6.22
N ALA A 89 -23.33 13.85 4.99
CA ALA A 89 -22.18 13.00 4.67
C ALA A 89 -20.85 13.73 4.91
N VAL A 90 -19.84 13.00 5.41
CA VAL A 90 -18.47 13.51 5.51
C VAL A 90 -17.76 13.30 4.17
N ALA A 91 -17.14 14.35 3.62
CA ALA A 91 -16.39 14.27 2.37
C ALA A 91 -15.07 13.49 2.56
N PRO A 92 -14.60 12.75 1.54
CA PRO A 92 -13.26 12.18 1.55
C PRO A 92 -12.19 13.27 1.45
N PHE A 93 -10.96 12.92 1.86
CA PHE A 93 -9.76 13.74 1.70
C PHE A 93 -9.05 13.44 0.38
#